data_AF-A0A5C7ZHM5-F1
#
_entry.id   AF-A0A5C7ZHM5-F1
#
_cell.length_a   1.000
_cell.length_b   1.000
_cell.length_c   1.000
_cell.angle_alpha   90.00
_cell.angle_beta   90.00
_cell.angle_gamma   90.00
#
_symmetry.space_group_name_H-M   'P 1'
#
loop_
_entity.id
_entity.type
_entity.pdbx_description
1 polymer ?
#
loop_
_entity_poly.entity_id
_entity_poly.type
_entity_poly.pdbx_seq_one_letter_code
_entity_poly.pdbx_strand_id
1 'polypeptide(L)'
;MINLQSAFKHFILLGFVCLIWLPVSSFALDVDAIPKSAQNCDLSIPPETSGEDAGIAVFKIFPRRRTVANNYTGCQTIWMQSNMDYQVAGVHIEWVKINLLYFENGRLRAMAFGEDLENSKAGICRYSDGKPASGEERSCKISLDGGLMPTFAPGCMSKAIEIGTMSEECTRSKD
;
A
#
# COMPACT_ATOMS: atom_id res chain seq x y z
N MET A 1 -23.48 -70.10 57.90
CA MET A 1 -23.95 -69.46 56.66
C MET A 1 -23.53 -68.00 56.70
N ILE A 2 -22.44 -67.64 56.03
CA ILE A 2 -21.94 -66.26 55.89
C ILE A 2 -21.95 -65.98 54.40
N ASN A 3 -22.82 -65.06 53.96
CA ASN A 3 -23.05 -64.78 52.54
C ASN A 3 -22.17 -63.59 52.14
N LEU A 4 -21.29 -63.86 51.18
CA LEU A 4 -20.14 -63.05 50.79
C LEU A 4 -20.59 -61.96 49.79
N GLN A 5 -21.17 -60.87 50.29
CA GLN A 5 -21.38 -59.65 49.49
C GLN A 5 -20.18 -58.71 49.65
N SER A 6 -19.13 -58.93 48.87
CA SER A 6 -18.13 -57.90 48.59
C SER A 6 -17.36 -58.27 47.34
N ALA A 7 -16.96 -57.24 46.59
CA ALA A 7 -16.11 -57.28 45.40
C ALA A 7 -16.77 -57.79 44.11
N PHE A 8 -17.53 -56.93 43.43
CA PHE A 8 -17.54 -56.85 41.95
C PHE A 8 -18.24 -55.55 41.51
N LYS A 9 -17.66 -54.39 41.85
CA LYS A 9 -18.11 -53.07 41.34
C LYS A 9 -16.91 -52.15 41.05
N HIS A 10 -15.85 -52.68 40.45
CA HIS A 10 -14.64 -51.91 40.10
C HIS A 10 -14.14 -52.23 38.69
N PHE A 11 -15.06 -52.46 37.75
CA PHE A 11 -14.73 -52.53 36.33
C PHE A 11 -15.94 -52.03 35.59
N ILE A 12 -15.82 -50.85 34.99
CA ILE A 12 -16.50 -50.39 33.77
C ILE A 12 -16.41 -48.85 33.75
N LEU A 13 -15.91 -48.32 32.63
CA LEU A 13 -15.85 -46.91 32.21
C LEU A 13 -14.64 -46.07 32.67
N LEU A 14 -13.44 -46.53 32.29
CA LEU A 14 -12.40 -45.65 31.76
C LEU A 14 -12.92 -45.04 30.45
N GLY A 15 -13.74 -43.99 30.57
CA GLY A 15 -14.18 -43.16 29.46
C GLY A 15 -13.04 -42.27 28.99
N PHE A 16 -12.52 -42.61 27.80
CA PHE A 16 -11.59 -41.84 26.98
C PHE A 16 -12.06 -40.38 26.81
N VAL A 17 -11.73 -39.49 27.75
CA VAL A 17 -11.81 -38.03 27.53
C VAL A 17 -10.46 -37.60 26.95
N CYS A 18 -10.19 -38.03 25.71
CA CYS A 18 -9.16 -37.43 24.88
C CYS A 18 -9.77 -36.13 24.33
N LEU A 19 -9.81 -35.09 25.17
CA LEU A 19 -10.07 -33.72 24.75
C LEU A 19 -8.96 -33.36 23.77
N ILE A 20 -9.31 -33.45 22.49
CA ILE A 20 -8.48 -33.15 21.34
C ILE A 20 -8.09 -31.67 21.47
N TRP A 21 -6.91 -31.43 22.03
CA TRP A 21 -6.18 -30.19 21.86
C TRP A 21 -5.80 -30.11 20.38
N LEU A 22 -6.74 -29.67 19.54
CA LEU A 22 -6.36 -29.21 18.20
C LEU A 22 -5.53 -27.95 18.41
N PRO A 23 -4.24 -27.94 18.05
CA PRO A 23 -3.55 -26.67 17.87
C PRO A 23 -4.34 -25.95 16.79
N VAL A 24 -5.01 -24.87 17.17
CA VAL A 24 -5.50 -23.88 16.20
C VAL A 24 -4.21 -23.32 15.61
N SER A 25 -3.74 -23.98 14.55
CA SER A 25 -2.65 -23.50 13.73
C SER A 25 -3.06 -22.11 13.31
N SER A 26 -2.41 -21.10 13.90
CA SER A 26 -2.45 -19.75 13.41
C SER A 26 -1.96 -19.83 11.97
N PHE A 27 -2.89 -19.90 11.03
CA PHE A 27 -2.62 -19.58 9.65
C PHE A 27 -2.19 -18.11 9.67
N ALA A 28 -0.88 -17.90 9.82
CA ALA A 28 -0.25 -16.67 9.40
C ALA A 28 -0.42 -16.66 7.87
N LEU A 29 -1.60 -16.22 7.43
CA LEU A 29 -1.78 -15.75 6.07
C LEU A 29 -0.75 -14.64 5.92
N ASP A 30 0.29 -14.91 5.16
CA ASP A 30 1.19 -13.89 4.65
C ASP A 30 0.35 -13.08 3.65
N VAL A 31 -0.50 -12.22 4.20
CA VAL A 31 -1.30 -11.28 3.42
C VAL A 31 -0.26 -10.34 2.82
N ASP A 32 -0.09 -10.42 1.49
CA ASP A 32 0.67 -9.45 0.72
C ASP A 32 0.41 -8.06 1.31
N ALA A 33 1.46 -7.38 1.76
CA ALA A 33 1.32 -6.09 2.45
C ALA A 33 0.53 -5.08 1.59
N ILE A 34 0.57 -5.26 0.26
CA ILE A 34 -0.22 -4.53 -0.72
C ILE A 34 -0.92 -5.56 -1.62
N PRO A 35 -2.24 -5.73 -1.50
CA PRO A 35 -2.98 -6.66 -2.35
C PRO A 35 -3.01 -6.16 -3.80
N LYS A 36 -2.47 -6.92 -4.75
CA LYS A 36 -2.54 -6.57 -6.18
C LYS A 36 -3.97 -6.45 -6.71
N SER A 37 -4.89 -7.21 -6.13
CA SER A 37 -6.32 -7.20 -6.47
C SER A 37 -7.07 -5.95 -5.98
N ALA A 38 -6.48 -5.14 -5.10
CA ALA A 38 -7.10 -3.91 -4.63
C ALA A 38 -7.08 -2.83 -5.73
N GLN A 39 -7.98 -1.86 -5.62
CA GLN A 39 -8.17 -0.83 -6.64
C GLN A 39 -6.86 -0.08 -6.91
N ASN A 40 -6.49 0.06 -8.20
CA ASN A 40 -5.30 0.79 -8.67
C ASN A 40 -3.94 0.21 -8.23
N CYS A 41 -3.88 -0.98 -7.64
CA CYS A 41 -2.63 -1.55 -7.13
C CYS A 41 -1.77 -2.26 -8.19
N ASP A 42 -2.35 -2.62 -9.34
CA ASP A 42 -1.67 -3.35 -10.42
C ASP A 42 -1.40 -2.49 -11.67
N LEU A 43 -1.36 -1.16 -11.50
CA LEU A 43 -1.07 -0.24 -12.61
C LEU A 43 0.43 -0.23 -12.92
N SER A 44 0.83 -0.60 -14.12
CA SER A 44 2.23 -0.54 -14.58
C SER A 44 2.61 0.88 -15.06
N ILE A 45 1.72 1.53 -15.81
CA ILE A 45 1.92 2.88 -16.35
C ILE A 45 0.96 3.90 -15.71
N PRO A 46 1.36 5.19 -15.60
CA PRO A 46 0.49 6.21 -15.06
C PRO A 46 -0.68 6.51 -16.01
N PRO A 47 -1.94 6.49 -15.54
CA PRO A 47 -3.09 6.91 -16.34
C PRO A 47 -2.98 8.38 -16.79
N GLU A 48 -3.66 8.76 -17.88
CA GLU A 48 -3.69 10.15 -18.36
C GLU A 48 -4.29 11.13 -17.33
N THR A 49 -5.21 10.64 -16.50
CA THR A 49 -5.83 11.41 -15.42
C THR A 49 -4.97 11.55 -14.16
N SER A 50 -3.73 11.05 -14.18
CA SER A 50 -2.78 11.18 -13.06
C SER A 50 -2.54 12.65 -12.74
N GLY A 51 -2.51 12.97 -11.45
CA GLY A 51 -2.04 14.26 -11.02
C GLY A 51 -0.54 14.39 -11.22
N GLU A 52 -0.06 15.61 -11.17
CA GLU A 52 1.35 15.94 -11.39
C GLU A 52 1.95 16.60 -10.15
N ASP A 53 3.25 16.38 -9.94
CA ASP A 53 4.07 17.11 -8.99
C ASP A 53 5.50 17.24 -9.55
N ALA A 54 6.29 18.13 -8.97
CA ALA A 54 7.68 18.30 -9.38
C ALA A 54 8.59 18.53 -8.18
N GLY A 55 9.80 17.97 -8.30
CA GLY A 55 10.93 18.24 -7.43
C GLY A 55 12.20 18.19 -8.25
N ILE A 56 13.06 17.22 -7.97
CA ILE A 56 14.23 16.92 -8.82
C ILE A 56 13.85 16.34 -10.19
N ALA A 57 12.63 15.82 -10.32
CA ALA A 57 12.05 15.24 -11.54
C ALA A 57 10.55 15.54 -11.58
N VAL A 58 9.90 15.26 -12.72
CA VAL A 58 8.43 15.26 -12.82
C VAL A 58 7.88 13.94 -12.32
N PHE A 59 6.84 14.04 -11.51
CA PHE A 59 6.12 12.89 -10.96
C PHE A 59 4.70 12.85 -11.50
N LYS A 60 4.23 11.63 -11.80
CA LYS A 60 2.81 11.33 -11.96
C LYS A 60 2.31 10.57 -10.73
N ILE A 61 1.13 10.94 -10.25
CA ILE A 61 0.56 10.39 -9.02
C ILE A 61 -0.92 10.07 -9.24
N PHE A 62 -1.31 8.81 -9.01
CA PHE A 62 -2.68 8.33 -9.22
C PHE A 62 -3.14 7.37 -8.12
N PRO A 63 -4.40 7.45 -7.65
CA PRO A 63 -5.38 8.46 -8.02
C PRO A 63 -5.07 9.81 -7.39
N ARG A 64 -5.74 10.84 -7.89
CA ARG A 64 -5.65 12.18 -7.30
C ARG A 64 -6.47 12.21 -6.02
N ARG A 65 -5.97 12.89 -4.99
CA ARG A 65 -6.70 13.03 -3.72
C ARG A 65 -8.12 13.56 -3.91
N ARG A 66 -8.30 14.59 -4.74
CA ARG A 66 -9.61 15.20 -5.00
C ARG A 66 -10.65 14.28 -5.68
N THR A 67 -10.21 13.16 -6.26
CA THR A 67 -11.07 12.27 -7.06
C THR A 67 -11.51 11.02 -6.31
N VAL A 68 -11.09 10.85 -5.05
CA VAL A 68 -11.43 9.68 -4.25
C VAL A 68 -12.03 10.10 -2.92
N ALA A 69 -12.91 9.27 -2.39
CA ALA A 69 -13.58 9.52 -1.12
C ALA A 69 -12.63 9.30 0.07
N ASN A 70 -12.97 9.90 1.21
CA ASN A 70 -12.18 9.77 2.45
C ASN A 70 -12.08 8.32 2.95
N ASN A 71 -12.97 7.42 2.54
CA ASN A 71 -12.96 6.00 2.88
C ASN A 71 -12.30 5.12 1.79
N TYR A 72 -11.46 5.71 0.94
CA TYR A 72 -10.81 5.00 -0.16
C TYR A 72 -10.04 3.76 0.31
N THR A 73 -10.24 2.64 -0.39
CA THR A 73 -9.47 1.41 -0.25
C THR A 73 -8.85 1.06 -1.60
N GLY A 74 -7.52 1.04 -1.66
CA GLY A 74 -6.77 0.87 -2.89
C GLY A 74 -5.41 1.54 -2.80
N CYS A 75 -4.70 1.58 -3.92
CA CYS A 75 -3.36 2.15 -3.98
C CYS A 75 -3.35 3.58 -4.49
N GLN A 76 -2.40 4.37 -4.01
CA GLN A 76 -1.87 5.53 -4.69
C GLN A 76 -0.44 5.24 -5.12
N THR A 77 -0.21 5.37 -6.42
CA THR A 77 1.05 5.04 -7.06
C THR A 77 1.73 6.32 -7.51
N ILE A 78 3.05 6.34 -7.37
CA ILE A 78 3.91 7.45 -7.78
C ILE A 78 4.88 6.92 -8.82
N TRP A 79 4.86 7.55 -9.98
CA TRP A 79 5.82 7.33 -11.05
C TRP A 79 6.72 8.54 -11.19
N MET A 80 7.99 8.28 -11.45
CA MET A 80 8.98 9.28 -11.79
C MET A 80 9.34 9.13 -13.27
N GLN A 81 9.54 10.25 -13.94
CA GLN A 81 10.07 10.24 -15.30
C GLN A 81 11.54 9.75 -15.29
N SER A 82 11.86 8.70 -16.06
CA SER A 82 13.20 8.08 -16.08
C SER A 82 14.22 8.92 -16.86
N ASN A 83 13.76 9.65 -17.88
CA ASN A 83 14.58 10.37 -18.83
C ASN A 83 14.30 11.88 -18.78
N MET A 84 15.29 12.63 -18.30
CA MET A 84 15.25 14.10 -18.17
C MET A 84 15.78 14.85 -19.40
N ASP A 85 16.11 14.18 -20.50
CA ASP A 85 16.53 14.85 -21.75
C ASP A 85 15.30 15.40 -22.48
N TYR A 86 14.76 16.48 -21.93
CA TYR A 86 13.67 17.30 -22.47
C TYR A 86 14.01 17.95 -23.84
N GLN A 87 15.26 17.86 -24.27
CA GLN A 87 15.83 18.67 -25.36
C GLN A 87 15.76 18.00 -26.75
N VAL A 88 15.27 16.76 -26.86
CA VAL A 88 15.18 16.08 -28.16
C VAL A 88 13.72 15.76 -28.45
N ALA A 89 13.13 16.58 -29.34
CA ALA A 89 11.82 16.30 -29.91
C ALA A 89 11.81 14.88 -30.52
N GLY A 90 11.00 13.98 -29.93
CA GLY A 90 10.91 12.58 -30.35
C GLY A 90 11.38 11.54 -29.32
N VAL A 91 11.84 11.94 -28.13
CA VAL A 91 12.17 10.99 -27.06
C VAL A 91 10.89 10.48 -26.39
N HIS A 92 10.76 9.15 -26.31
CA HIS A 92 9.66 8.49 -25.61
C HIS A 92 9.83 8.70 -24.09
N ILE A 93 8.87 9.36 -23.44
CA ILE A 93 8.91 9.56 -21.97
C ILE A 93 8.67 8.21 -21.30
N GLU A 94 9.64 7.76 -20.51
CA GLU A 94 9.52 6.54 -19.73
C GLU A 94 9.17 6.87 -18.27
N TRP A 95 8.25 6.09 -17.71
CA TRP A 95 7.77 6.25 -16.34
C TRP A 95 8.17 5.05 -15.52
N VAL A 96 8.86 5.29 -14.41
CA VAL A 96 9.28 4.25 -13.47
C VAL A 96 8.48 4.38 -12.19
N LYS A 97 7.88 3.28 -11.74
CA LYS A 97 7.10 3.22 -10.50
C LYS A 97 8.05 3.22 -9.30
N ILE A 98 8.02 4.29 -8.50
CA ILE A 98 8.96 4.49 -7.39
C ILE A 98 8.33 4.27 -6.01
N ASN A 99 7.01 4.50 -5.88
CA ASN A 99 6.29 4.27 -4.63
C ASN A 99 4.87 3.75 -4.91
N LEU A 100 4.38 2.91 -4.00
CA LEU A 100 3.03 2.39 -3.98
C LEU A 100 2.50 2.45 -2.55
N LEU A 101 1.50 3.29 -2.30
CA LEU A 101 0.89 3.51 -1.00
C LEU A 101 -0.47 2.81 -0.97
N TYR A 102 -0.64 1.80 -0.12
CA TYR A 102 -1.90 1.10 0.06
C TYR A 102 -2.72 1.69 1.20
N PHE A 103 -3.95 2.08 0.89
CA PHE A 103 -4.93 2.59 1.82
C PHE A 103 -6.05 1.58 2.04
N GLU A 104 -6.52 1.50 3.28
CA GLU A 104 -7.70 0.74 3.64
C GLU A 104 -8.62 1.65 4.46
N ASN A 105 -9.84 1.88 3.95
CA ASN A 105 -10.83 2.75 4.57
C ASN A 105 -10.25 4.14 4.92
N GLY A 106 -9.49 4.73 3.98
CA GLY A 106 -8.87 6.04 4.13
C GLY A 106 -7.57 6.08 4.91
N ARG A 107 -7.09 4.95 5.44
CA ARG A 107 -5.89 4.89 6.29
C ARG A 107 -4.75 4.21 5.56
N LEU A 108 -3.58 4.83 5.58
CA LEU A 108 -2.35 4.20 5.07
C LEU A 108 -2.05 2.93 5.87
N ARG A 109 -1.91 1.80 5.16
CA ARG A 109 -1.59 0.48 5.74
C ARG A 109 -0.21 -0.01 5.35
N ALA A 110 0.19 0.26 4.11
CA ALA A 110 1.50 -0.15 3.64
C ALA A 110 2.05 0.84 2.61
N MET A 111 3.37 0.89 2.51
CA MET A 111 4.08 1.57 1.44
C MET A 111 5.16 0.63 0.92
N ALA A 112 5.18 0.42 -0.39
CA ALA A 112 6.33 -0.14 -1.07
C ALA A 112 7.12 1.01 -1.72
N PHE A 113 8.44 0.97 -1.60
CA PHE A 113 9.36 1.98 -2.14
C PHE A 113 10.61 1.32 -2.74
N GLY A 114 11.18 1.92 -3.78
CA GLY A 114 12.40 1.44 -4.41
C GLY A 114 12.63 2.07 -5.78
N GLU A 115 13.82 1.87 -6.34
CA GLU A 115 14.16 2.35 -7.69
C GLU A 115 13.30 1.68 -8.76
N ASP A 116 12.85 0.45 -8.50
CA ASP A 116 11.93 -0.29 -9.35
C ASP A 116 11.13 -1.29 -8.50
N LEU A 117 9.84 -1.01 -8.32
CA LEU A 117 8.94 -1.88 -7.57
C LEU A 117 8.64 -3.22 -8.28
N GLU A 118 8.86 -3.32 -9.58
CA GLU A 118 8.54 -4.51 -10.38
C GLU A 118 9.71 -5.51 -10.39
N ASN A 119 10.95 -5.04 -10.21
CA ASN A 119 12.17 -5.85 -10.27
C ASN A 119 12.79 -6.21 -8.89
N SER A 120 11.96 -6.24 -7.83
CA SER A 120 12.18 -7.05 -6.60
C SER A 120 13.22 -6.60 -5.55
N LYS A 121 13.50 -5.29 -5.41
CA LYS A 121 14.17 -4.72 -4.21
C LYS A 121 13.32 -3.66 -3.51
N ALA A 122 12.01 -3.83 -3.54
CA ALA A 122 11.11 -2.91 -2.86
C ALA A 122 11.25 -3.07 -1.34
N GLY A 123 11.62 -2.00 -0.65
CA GLY A 123 11.41 -1.91 0.79
C GLY A 123 9.91 -1.82 1.06
N ILE A 124 9.46 -2.45 2.14
CA ILE A 124 8.05 -2.41 2.56
C ILE A 124 7.97 -1.84 3.97
N CYS A 125 7.17 -0.79 4.10
CA CYS A 125 6.74 -0.23 5.38
C CYS A 125 5.31 -0.67 5.65
N ARG A 126 5.02 -1.12 6.87
CA ARG A 126 3.64 -1.33 7.35
C ARG A 126 3.31 -0.26 8.36
N TYR A 127 2.05 0.17 8.38
CA TYR A 127 1.58 1.25 9.23
C TYR A 127 0.44 0.80 10.12
N SER A 128 0.49 1.21 11.39
CA SER A 128 -0.61 1.12 12.35
C SER A 128 -0.84 2.50 12.95
N ASP A 129 -2.08 2.96 12.96
CA ASP A 129 -2.47 4.25 13.54
C ASP A 129 -1.64 5.43 13.00
N GLY A 130 -1.37 5.43 11.69
CA GLY A 130 -0.63 6.47 11.01
C GLY A 130 0.88 6.46 11.26
N LYS A 131 1.41 5.46 11.99
CA LYS A 131 2.83 5.34 12.31
C LYS A 131 3.44 4.07 11.72
N PRO A 132 4.72 4.08 11.33
CA PRO A 132 5.43 2.86 10.93
C PRO A 132 5.39 1.82 12.05
N ALA A 133 4.78 0.67 11.75
CA ALA A 133 4.77 -0.52 12.60
C ALA A 133 5.92 -1.48 12.24
N SER A 134 6.38 -1.45 10.99
CA SER A 134 7.56 -2.20 10.52
C SER A 134 8.25 -1.50 9.35
N GLY A 135 9.52 -1.84 9.14
CA GLY A 135 10.40 -1.26 8.11
C GLY A 135 11.47 -0.35 8.71
N GLU A 136 12.38 0.14 7.88
CA GLU A 136 13.43 1.06 8.33
C GLU A 136 12.85 2.45 8.60
N GLU A 137 13.03 2.98 9.81
CA GLU A 137 12.42 4.25 10.24
C GLU A 137 12.68 5.40 9.27
N ARG A 138 13.91 5.50 8.74
CA ARG A 138 14.30 6.56 7.80
C ARG A 138 13.53 6.48 6.49
N SER A 139 13.30 5.26 6.00
CA SER A 139 12.65 4.97 4.72
C SER A 139 11.12 4.97 4.85
N CYS A 140 10.60 4.71 6.05
CA CYS A 140 9.15 4.72 6.36
C CYS A 140 8.60 6.07 6.80
N LYS A 141 9.40 7.15 6.75
CA LYS A 141 8.91 8.49 7.02
C LYS A 141 8.22 9.05 5.78
N ILE A 142 6.89 9.03 5.81
CA ILE A 142 6.04 9.77 4.89
C ILE A 142 5.68 11.11 5.55
N SER A 143 5.88 12.23 4.85
CA SER A 143 5.50 13.58 5.30
C SER A 143 4.01 13.90 5.07
N LEU A 144 3.16 12.88 5.03
CA LEU A 144 1.72 13.04 4.90
C LEU A 144 1.11 12.78 6.26
N ASP A 145 0.11 13.55 6.64
CA ASP A 145 -0.70 13.33 7.85
C ASP A 145 -1.60 12.06 7.69
N GLY A 146 -1.02 10.95 7.23
CA GLY A 146 -1.66 9.65 7.00
C GLY A 146 -2.53 9.56 5.73
N GLY A 147 -2.64 10.63 4.95
CA GLY A 147 -3.52 10.73 3.77
C GLY A 147 -2.82 10.55 2.41
N LEU A 148 -3.62 10.60 1.35
CA LEU A 148 -3.15 10.60 -0.03
C LEU A 148 -2.32 11.85 -0.35
N MET A 149 -1.30 11.69 -1.17
CA MET A 149 -0.49 12.80 -1.66
C MET A 149 -1.32 13.82 -2.45
N PRO A 150 -1.21 15.12 -2.15
CA PRO A 150 -1.84 16.17 -2.91
C PRO A 150 -1.08 16.46 -4.20
N THR A 151 -1.78 16.70 -5.30
CA THR A 151 -1.21 16.81 -6.65
C THR A 151 -1.83 17.96 -7.44
N PHE A 152 -1.07 18.49 -8.41
CA PHE A 152 -1.63 19.36 -9.45
C PHE A 152 -2.49 18.56 -10.44
N ALA A 153 -3.28 19.26 -11.25
CA ALA A 153 -4.02 18.62 -12.32
C ALA A 153 -3.09 18.11 -13.44
N PRO A 154 -3.51 17.09 -14.20
CA PRO A 154 -2.78 16.68 -15.40
C PRO A 154 -2.54 17.89 -16.31
N GLY A 155 -1.34 17.99 -16.87
CA GLY A 155 -0.89 19.08 -17.76
C GLY A 155 -0.42 20.36 -17.06
N CYS A 156 -0.68 20.53 -15.76
CA CYS A 156 -0.27 21.74 -15.05
C CYS A 156 1.24 21.87 -14.95
N MET A 157 1.95 20.77 -14.65
CA MET A 157 3.39 20.81 -14.49
C MET A 157 4.09 20.90 -15.85
N SER A 158 3.62 20.15 -16.85
CA SER A 158 4.16 20.27 -18.21
C SER A 158 4.03 21.69 -18.74
N LYS A 159 2.87 22.35 -18.53
CA LYS A 159 2.68 23.75 -18.92
C LYS A 159 3.60 24.68 -18.15
N ALA A 160 3.74 24.48 -16.83
CA ALA A 160 4.58 25.33 -16.00
C ALA A 160 6.07 25.24 -16.38
N ILE A 161 6.55 24.06 -16.74
CA ILE A 161 7.92 23.86 -17.25
C ILE A 161 8.11 24.58 -18.59
N GLU A 162 7.13 24.50 -19.49
CA GLU A 162 7.17 25.16 -20.80
C GLU A 162 7.21 26.69 -20.69
N ILE A 163 6.37 27.29 -19.85
CA ILE A 163 6.21 28.75 -19.75
C ILE A 163 7.01 29.39 -18.61
N GLY A 164 7.70 28.57 -17.80
CA GLY A 164 8.50 29.02 -16.66
C GLY A 164 7.71 29.54 -15.45
N THR A 165 6.38 29.37 -15.43
CA THR A 165 5.52 29.79 -14.32
C THR A 165 4.28 28.91 -14.18
N MET A 166 3.78 28.76 -12.95
CA MET A 166 2.54 28.01 -12.70
C MET A 166 1.31 28.88 -13.02
N SER A 167 0.35 28.32 -13.76
CA SER A 167 -0.94 29.00 -14.02
C SER A 167 -1.73 29.17 -12.73
N GLU A 168 -2.49 30.26 -12.60
CA GLU A 168 -3.40 30.50 -11.47
C GLU A 168 -4.48 29.42 -11.36
N GLU A 169 -4.87 28.80 -12.48
CA GLU A 169 -5.85 27.72 -12.53
C GLU A 169 -5.31 26.38 -12.01
N CYS A 170 -3.99 26.27 -11.87
CA CYS A 170 -3.31 25.07 -11.40
C CYS A 170 -3.27 25.02 -9.88
N THR A 171 -4.42 24.75 -9.28
CA THR A 171 -4.51 24.49 -7.84
C THR A 171 -4.10 23.06 -7.52
N ARG A 172 -3.18 22.90 -6.57
CA ARG A 172 -2.87 21.61 -5.96
C ARG A 172 -4.10 21.12 -5.19
N SER A 173 -4.43 19.83 -5.25
CA SER A 173 -5.55 19.28 -4.50
C SER A 173 -5.31 19.46 -3.00
N LYS A 174 -5.95 20.47 -2.40
CA LYS A 174 -6.12 20.59 -0.95
C LYS A 174 -7.47 19.98 -0.58
N ASP A 175 -7.55 19.54 0.66
CA ASP A 175 -8.64 18.77 1.31
C ASP A 175 -9.98 18.72 0.57
#